data_AF-A0A966KDX2-F1
#
_entry.id   AF-A0A966KDX2-F1
#
_cell.length_a   1.000
_cell.length_b   1.000
_cell.length_c   1.000
_cell.angle_alpha   90.00
_cell.angle_beta   90.00
_cell.angle_gamma   90.00
#
_symmetry.space_group_name_H-M   'P 1'
#
loop_
_entity.id
_entity.type
_entity.pdbx_description
1 polymer ?
#
loop_
_entity_poly.entity_id
_entity_poly.type
_entity_poly.pdbx_seq_one_letter_code
_entity_poly.pdbx_strand_id
1 'polypeptide(L)'
;MPLPTIVRILGYAGLMPFIGLAFMVQLADSPNDLIALESLVAYGAVIVSFLGALHWGACFKTLSESTHNRWLDHSVWIWGIMSALI
;
A
#
# COMPACT_ATOMS: atom_id res chain seq x y z
N MET A 1 -8.45 11.79 16.52
CA MET A 1 -8.32 13.02 15.71
C MET A 1 -8.92 12.73 14.34
N PRO A 2 -9.91 13.50 13.85
CA PRO A 2 -10.45 13.26 12.52
C PRO A 2 -9.33 13.42 11.48
N LEU A 3 -9.18 12.46 10.58
CA LEU A 3 -8.21 12.55 9.49
C LEU A 3 -8.54 13.76 8.62
N PRO A 4 -7.55 14.55 8.19
CA PRO A 4 -7.77 15.66 7.27
C PRO A 4 -8.55 15.18 6.05
N THR A 5 -9.59 15.92 5.64
CA THR A 5 -10.48 15.52 4.53
C THR A 5 -9.71 15.18 3.25
N ILE A 6 -8.60 15.88 2.98
CA ILE A 6 -7.70 15.63 1.85
C ILE A 6 -7.11 14.21 1.88
N VAL A 7 -6.71 13.70 3.05
CA VAL A 7 -6.12 12.36 3.23
C VAL A 7 -7.18 11.30 2.93
N ARG A 8 -8.41 11.54 3.39
CA ARG A 8 -9.54 10.64 3.16
C ARG A 8 -9.94 10.60 1.68
N ILE A 9 -9.98 11.76 1.02
CA ILE A 9 -10.25 11.84 -0.43
C ILE A 9 -9.15 11.13 -1.21
N LEU A 10 -7.88 11.34 -0.86
CA LEU A 10 -6.76 10.70 -1.57
C LEU A 10 -6.76 9.18 -1.40
N GLY A 11 -7.09 8.69 -0.20
CA GLY A 11 -7.26 7.26 0.07
C GLY A 11 -8.37 6.63 -0.76
N TYR A 12 -9.54 7.28 -0.85
CA TYR A 12 -10.64 6.79 -1.70
C TYR A 12 -10.36 6.97 -3.20
N ALA A 13 -9.65 8.02 -3.60
CA ALA A 13 -9.25 8.24 -4.98
C ALA A 13 -8.31 7.12 -5.48
N GLY A 14 -7.45 6.56 -4.61
CA GLY A 14 -6.64 5.38 -4.92
C GLY A 14 -7.47 4.12 -5.21
N LEU A 15 -8.73 4.04 -4.79
CA LEU A 15 -9.60 2.91 -5.11
C LEU A 15 -10.17 2.98 -6.54
N MET A 16 -10.22 4.17 -7.16
CA MET A 16 -10.73 4.33 -8.53
C MET A 16 -10.00 3.46 -9.56
N PRO A 17 -8.65 3.44 -9.67
CA PRO A 17 -7.96 2.60 -10.64
C PRO A 17 -8.21 1.10 -10.40
N PHE A 18 -8.30 0.65 -9.15
CA PHE A 18 -8.58 -0.74 -8.83
C PHE A 18 -9.98 -1.17 -9.33
N ILE A 19 -11.00 -0.37 -9.03
CA ILE A 19 -12.38 -0.63 -9.47
C ILE A 19 -12.47 -0.54 -11.01
N GLY A 20 -11.88 0.48 -11.61
CA GLY A 20 -11.89 0.67 -13.07
C GLY A 20 -11.22 -0.49 -13.81
N LEU A 21 -10.06 -0.95 -13.34
CA LEU A 21 -9.36 -2.09 -13.91
C LEU A 21 -10.14 -3.40 -13.70
N ALA A 22 -10.75 -3.61 -12.54
CA ALA A 22 -11.60 -4.78 -12.29
C ALA A 22 -12.80 -4.84 -13.24
N PHE A 23 -13.43 -3.69 -13.54
CA PHE A 23 -14.48 -3.63 -14.55
C PHE A 23 -13.96 -3.86 -15.97
N MET A 24 -12.79 -3.31 -16.32
CA MET A 24 -12.16 -3.53 -17.62
C MET A 24 -11.84 -5.01 -17.85
N VAL A 25 -11.36 -5.73 -16.83
CA VAL A 25 -11.16 -7.19 -16.90
C VAL A 25 -12.47 -7.91 -17.27
N GLN A 26 -13.56 -7.56 -16.59
CA GLN A 26 -14.83 -8.28 -16.78
C GLN A 26 -15.60 -7.92 -18.06
N LEU A 27 -15.40 -6.70 -18.60
CA LEU A 27 -16.25 -6.14 -19.66
C LEU A 27 -15.51 -5.90 -20.98
N ALA A 28 -14.18 -5.91 -20.99
CA ALA A 28 -13.41 -5.67 -22.21
C ALA A 28 -13.20 -6.96 -23.01
N ASP A 29 -13.12 -6.82 -24.33
CA ASP A 29 -12.72 -7.92 -25.19
C ASP A 29 -11.19 -8.14 -25.16
N SER A 30 -10.76 -9.34 -25.52
CA SER A 30 -9.34 -9.65 -25.72
C SER A 30 -8.74 -8.75 -26.82
N PRO A 31 -7.56 -8.13 -26.62
CA PRO A 31 -6.59 -8.37 -25.55
C PRO A 31 -6.68 -7.40 -24.36
N ASN A 32 -7.65 -6.48 -24.36
CA ASN A 32 -7.72 -5.42 -23.36
C ASN A 32 -8.02 -5.94 -21.94
N ASP A 33 -8.79 -7.04 -21.84
CA ASP A 33 -9.01 -7.76 -20.57
C ASP A 33 -7.67 -8.22 -19.96
N LEU A 34 -6.80 -8.84 -20.77
CA LEU A 34 -5.49 -9.30 -20.31
C LEU A 34 -4.58 -8.15 -19.84
N ILE A 35 -4.57 -7.04 -20.58
CA ILE A 35 -3.81 -5.84 -20.19
C ILE A 35 -4.37 -5.25 -18.89
N ALA A 36 -5.70 -5.23 -18.74
CA ALA A 36 -6.35 -4.77 -17.53
C ALA A 36 -6.05 -5.67 -16.33
N LEU A 37 -5.98 -6.99 -16.55
CA LEU A 37 -5.63 -7.98 -15.53
C LEU A 37 -4.18 -7.78 -15.06
N GLU A 38 -3.22 -7.68 -15.98
CA GLU A 38 -1.82 -7.41 -15.63
C GLU A 38 -1.68 -6.08 -14.87
N SER A 39 -2.38 -5.04 -15.33
CA SER A 39 -2.40 -3.74 -14.68
C SER A 39 -3.01 -3.81 -13.28
N LEU A 40 -4.08 -4.59 -13.09
CA LEU A 40 -4.74 -4.78 -11.79
C LEU A 40 -3.83 -5.50 -10.80
N VAL A 41 -3.14 -6.55 -11.25
CA VAL A 41 -2.16 -7.29 -10.45
C VAL A 41 -0.99 -6.40 -10.06
N ALA A 42 -0.41 -5.67 -11.02
CA ALA A 42 0.70 -4.75 -10.76
C ALA A 42 0.29 -3.65 -9.77
N TYR A 43 -0.89 -3.07 -9.93
CA TYR A 43 -1.41 -2.06 -9.02
C TYR A 43 -1.67 -2.62 -7.62
N GLY A 44 -2.22 -3.83 -7.53
CA GLY A 44 -2.41 -4.55 -6.27
C GLY A 44 -1.09 -4.80 -5.54
N ALA A 45 -0.06 -5.24 -6.26
CA ALA A 45 1.28 -5.44 -5.69
C ALA A 45 1.84 -4.14 -5.10
N VAL A 46 1.74 -3.02 -5.82
CA VAL A 46 2.18 -1.71 -5.33
C VAL A 46 1.46 -1.33 -4.02
N ILE A 47 0.14 -1.50 -3.94
CA ILE A 47 -0.63 -1.23 -2.71
C ILE A 47 -0.12 -2.11 -1.55
N VAL A 48 0.07 -3.40 -1.79
CA VAL A 48 0.53 -4.36 -0.76
C VAL A 48 1.93 -4.02 -0.27
N SER A 49 2.85 -3.61 -1.14
CA SER A 49 4.19 -3.18 -0.73
C SER A 49 4.15 -1.95 0.20
N PHE A 50 3.27 -0.97 -0.08
CA PHE A 50 3.05 0.16 0.83
C PHE A 50 2.38 -0.26 2.15
N LEU A 51 1.39 -1.14 2.09
CA LEU A 51 0.70 -1.65 3.29
C LEU A 51 1.65 -2.44 4.18
N GLY A 52 2.54 -3.24 3.60
CA GLY A 52 3.62 -3.94 4.30
C GLY A 52 4.51 -2.96 5.04
N ALA A 53 5.00 -1.92 4.36
CA ALA A 53 5.82 -0.88 4.98
C ALA A 53 5.11 -0.18 6.17
N LEU A 54 3.82 0.12 6.04
CA LEU A 54 3.02 0.73 7.11
C LEU A 54 2.80 -0.24 8.30
N HIS A 55 2.53 -1.52 8.03
CA HIS A 55 2.30 -2.54 9.05
C HIS A 55 3.54 -2.73 9.94
N TRP A 56 4.73 -2.88 9.32
CA TRP A 56 5.98 -2.99 10.07
C TRP A 56 6.35 -1.68 10.76
N GLY A 57 6.15 -0.53 10.11
CA GLY A 57 6.38 0.79 10.73
C GLY A 57 5.55 1.02 12.00
N ALA A 58 4.27 0.63 11.99
CA ALA A 58 3.39 0.73 13.16
C ALA A 58 3.78 -0.24 14.29
N CYS A 59 4.14 -1.49 13.94
CA CYS A 59 4.65 -2.48 14.90
C CYS A 59 5.88 -1.95 15.64
N PHE A 60 6.84 -1.39 14.89
CA PHE A 60 8.06 -0.86 15.48
C PHE A 60 7.88 0.43 16.28
N LYS A 61 6.94 1.32 15.90
CA LYS A 61 6.59 2.48 16.73
C LYS A 61 6.09 2.04 18.11
N THR A 62 5.24 1.02 18.13
CA THR A 62 4.71 0.43 19.38
C THR A 62 5.82 -0.17 20.24
N LEU A 63 6.79 -0.85 19.62
CA LEU A 63 7.96 -1.44 20.30
C LEU A 63 8.99 -0.40 20.79
N SER A 64 9.17 0.71 20.07
CA SER A 64 10.06 1.82 20.46
C SER A 64 9.49 2.61 21.64
N GLU A 65 8.18 2.88 21.65
CA GLU A 65 7.53 3.51 22.81
C GLU A 65 7.58 2.64 24.08
N SER A 66 7.53 1.30 23.95
CA SER A 66 7.66 0.40 25.10
C SER A 66 9.11 0.20 25.58
N THR A 67 10.09 0.48 24.73
CA THR A 67 11.49 0.15 24.97
C THR A 67 12.36 1.30 24.46
N HIS A 68 12.88 2.15 25.36
CA HIS A 68 13.72 3.32 25.05
C HIS A 68 15.10 2.90 24.49
N ASN A 69 15.11 2.21 23.35
CA ASN A 69 16.25 1.56 22.74
C ASN A 69 16.49 2.17 21.36
N ARG A 70 17.53 3.01 21.28
CA ARG A 70 17.96 3.75 20.08
C ARG A 70 18.29 2.86 18.86
N TRP A 71 18.50 1.56 19.07
CA TRP A 71 18.72 0.56 18.00
C TRP A 71 17.45 0.20 17.22
N LEU A 72 16.28 0.23 17.88
CA LEU A 72 15.00 -0.06 17.22
C LEU A 72 14.61 1.09 16.29
N ASP A 73 14.82 2.35 16.70
CA ASP A 73 14.53 3.54 15.88
C ASP A 73 15.23 3.54 14.52
N HIS A 74 16.50 3.14 14.45
CA HIS A 74 17.23 3.04 13.17
C HIS A 74 16.74 1.87 12.30
N SER A 75 16.29 0.78 12.92
CA SER A 75 15.82 -0.41 12.21
C SER A 75 14.44 -0.21 11.58
N VAL A 76 13.60 0.70 12.12
CA VAL A 76 12.25 0.99 11.59
C VAL A 76 12.29 1.47 10.14
N TRP A 77 13.25 2.33 9.80
CA TRP A 77 13.39 2.88 8.46
C TRP A 77 13.80 1.79 7.46
N ILE A 78 14.74 0.93 7.85
CA ILE A 78 15.28 -0.12 6.97
C ILE A 78 14.23 -1.20 6.71
N TRP A 79 13.49 -1.63 7.73
CA TRP A 79 12.45 -2.66 7.59
C TRP A 79 11.21 -2.17 6.83
N GLY A 80 10.79 -0.92 7.01
CA GLY A 80 9.72 -0.32 6.21
C GLY A 80 10.08 -0.23 4.73
N ILE A 81 11.33 0.15 4.42
CA ILE A 81 11.84 0.25 3.04
C ILE A 81 11.96 -1.16 2.41
N MET A 82 12.46 -2.16 3.14
CA MET A 82 12.60 -3.52 2.61
C MET A 82 11.25 -4.14 2.25
N SER A 83 10.22 -3.99 3.09
CA SER A 83 8.87 -4.49 2.76
C SER A 83 8.18 -3.73 1.62
N ALA A 84 8.61 -2.50 1.31
CA ALA A 84 8.14 -1.77 0.13
C ALA A 84 8.84 -2.21 -1.17
N LEU A 85 10.00 -2.86 -1.06
CA LEU A 85 10.83 -3.27 -2.19
C LEU A 85 10.57 -4.71 -2.66
N ILE A 86 9.94 -5.52 -1.79
CA ILE A 86 9.55 -6.92 -2.01
C ILE A 86 8.05 -6.98 -2.30
#